data_AF-A0A382F997-F1
#
_entry.id   AF-A0A382F997-F1
#
_cell.length_a   1.000
_cell.length_b   1.000
_cell.length_c   1.000
_cell.angle_alpha   90.00
_cell.angle_beta   90.00
_cell.angle_gamma   90.00
#
_symmetry.space_group_name_H-M   'P 1'
#
loop_
_entity.id
_entity.type
_entity.pdbx_description
1 polymer ?
#
loop_
_entity_poly.entity_id
_entity_poly.type
_entity_poly.pdbx_seq_one_letter_code
_entity_poly.pdbx_strand_id
1 'polypeptide(L)'
;MSALAEGDPDYSVFMSSKAVSLLFETAKKAGKFEELRLAVANTIVLAVGPRTKDALEKENVKVAYMPQRYSSVGIGEVFTKLNAVGKKVIVPRSGASTPFLKELLEKIGLDVTELYLYDVCTFRDTSQWNEFRQLFSQNKVDGIIFTSV
;
A
#
# COMPACT_ATOMS: atom_id res chain seq x y z
N MET A 1 -5.55 10.12 -10.36
CA MET A 1 -6.68 9.20 -10.66
C MET A 1 -6.71 8.77 -12.12
N SER A 2 -6.18 9.56 -13.08
CA SER A 2 -6.08 9.12 -14.49
C SER A 2 -5.21 7.87 -14.68
N ALA A 3 -4.14 7.69 -13.89
CA ALA A 3 -3.23 6.55 -14.02
C ALA A 3 -3.87 5.15 -13.87
N LEU A 4 -4.96 5.00 -13.08
CA LEU A 4 -5.67 3.72 -12.96
C LEU A 4 -6.52 3.42 -14.20
N ALA A 5 -7.01 4.45 -14.89
CA ALA A 5 -7.82 4.32 -16.10
C ALA A 5 -6.97 4.33 -17.39
N GLU A 6 -5.85 5.05 -17.40
CA GLU A 6 -4.95 5.17 -18.55
C GLU A 6 -3.96 3.99 -18.66
N GLY A 7 -3.63 3.34 -17.53
CA GLY A 7 -2.67 2.23 -17.51
C GLY A 7 -3.25 0.87 -17.93
N ASP A 8 -4.58 0.71 -17.84
CA ASP A 8 -5.30 -0.56 -18.01
C ASP A 8 -4.60 -1.76 -17.33
N PRO A 9 -4.44 -1.72 -15.99
CA PRO A 9 -3.68 -2.74 -15.27
C PRO A 9 -4.45 -4.06 -15.14
N ASP A 10 -3.76 -5.20 -15.30
CA ASP A 10 -4.34 -6.52 -15.01
C ASP A 10 -4.53 -6.74 -13.51
N TYR A 11 -3.63 -6.18 -12.67
CA TYR A 11 -3.60 -6.38 -11.23
C TYR A 11 -3.51 -5.07 -10.45
N SER A 12 -4.23 -4.99 -9.33
CA SER A 12 -4.05 -3.95 -8.30
C SER A 12 -3.51 -4.55 -7.02
N VAL A 13 -2.34 -4.08 -6.55
CA VAL A 13 -1.69 -4.60 -5.35
C VAL A 13 -1.70 -3.55 -4.23
N PHE A 14 -2.37 -3.87 -3.13
CA PHE A 14 -2.43 -3.00 -1.95
C PHE A 14 -1.57 -3.55 -0.81
N MET A 15 -0.58 -2.75 -0.41
CA MET A 15 0.38 -3.10 0.63
C MET A 15 0.03 -2.56 2.02
N SER A 16 -1.06 -1.80 2.16
CA SER A 16 -1.47 -1.24 3.45
C SER A 16 -2.94 -0.84 3.44
N SER A 17 -3.65 -1.10 4.54
CA SER A 17 -5.00 -0.59 4.76
C SER A 17 -5.07 0.94 4.73
N LYS A 18 -4.01 1.62 5.17
CA LYS A 18 -3.94 3.09 5.14
C LYS A 18 -3.91 3.63 3.70
N ALA A 19 -3.20 2.95 2.80
CA ALA A 19 -3.19 3.31 1.37
C ALA A 19 -4.58 3.16 0.75
N VAL A 20 -5.29 2.07 1.09
CA VAL A 20 -6.68 1.85 0.66
C VAL A 20 -7.57 3.00 1.14
N SER A 21 -7.61 3.26 2.45
CA SER A 21 -8.46 4.32 3.01
C SER A 21 -8.17 5.69 2.40
N LEU A 22 -6.89 6.06 2.27
CA LEU A 22 -6.51 7.35 1.69
C LEU A 22 -6.94 7.48 0.22
N LEU A 23 -6.72 6.44 -0.58
CA LEU A 23 -7.12 6.43 -1.99
C LEU A 23 -8.64 6.62 -2.15
N PHE A 24 -9.43 5.81 -1.43
CA PHE A 24 -10.89 5.86 -1.54
C PHE A 24 -11.50 7.12 -0.90
N GLU A 25 -10.99 7.59 0.24
CA GLU A 25 -11.44 8.87 0.81
C GLU A 25 -11.12 10.06 -0.09
N THR A 26 -9.96 10.05 -0.75
CA THR A 26 -9.59 11.11 -1.70
C THR A 26 -10.52 11.09 -2.91
N ALA A 27 -10.85 9.91 -3.43
CA ALA A 27 -11.82 9.76 -4.52
C ALA A 27 -13.23 10.22 -4.11
N LYS A 28 -13.69 9.90 -2.90
CA LYS A 28 -14.96 10.39 -2.35
C LYS A 28 -14.99 11.91 -2.30
N LYS A 29 -13.96 12.54 -1.74
CA LYS A 29 -13.84 14.02 -1.67
C LYS A 29 -13.81 14.68 -3.05
N ALA A 30 -13.25 13.99 -4.04
CA ALA A 30 -13.18 14.48 -5.42
C ALA A 30 -14.41 14.10 -6.28
N GLY A 31 -15.42 13.43 -5.73
CA GLY A 31 -16.61 12.99 -6.48
C GLY A 31 -16.34 11.86 -7.49
N LYS A 32 -15.22 11.15 -7.40
CA LYS A 32 -14.80 10.07 -8.31
C LYS A 32 -14.80 8.69 -7.68
N PHE A 33 -15.58 8.50 -6.62
CA PHE A 33 -15.60 7.24 -5.88
C PHE A 33 -15.97 6.05 -6.76
N GLU A 34 -17.07 6.14 -7.52
CA GLU A 34 -17.51 5.03 -8.37
C GLU A 34 -16.55 4.77 -9.53
N GLU A 35 -15.99 5.81 -10.16
CA GLU A 35 -14.97 5.67 -11.21
C GLU A 35 -13.76 4.89 -10.70
N LEU A 36 -13.23 5.28 -9.53
CA LEU A 36 -12.12 4.57 -8.90
C LEU A 36 -12.49 3.13 -8.53
N ARG A 37 -13.65 2.94 -7.89
CA ARG A 37 -14.10 1.62 -7.42
C ARG A 37 -14.24 0.66 -8.59
N LEU A 38 -14.84 1.10 -9.70
CA LEU A 38 -14.95 0.31 -10.92
C LEU A 38 -13.59 0.01 -11.54
N ALA A 39 -12.70 1.01 -11.61
CA ALA A 39 -11.35 0.80 -12.13
C ALA A 39 -10.59 -0.27 -11.33
N VAL A 40 -10.65 -0.23 -9.99
CA VAL A 40 -10.01 -1.25 -9.14
C VAL A 40 -10.72 -2.61 -9.26
N ALA A 41 -12.05 -2.64 -9.28
CA ALA A 41 -12.83 -3.87 -9.36
C ALA A 41 -12.69 -4.62 -10.70
N ASN A 42 -12.28 -3.92 -11.76
CA ASN A 42 -11.96 -4.52 -13.06
C ASN A 42 -10.55 -5.14 -13.14
N THR A 43 -9.78 -5.09 -12.05
CA THR A 43 -8.47 -5.74 -11.94
C THR A 43 -8.55 -6.97 -11.05
N ILE A 44 -7.54 -7.83 -11.13
CA ILE A 44 -7.31 -8.85 -10.10
C ILE A 44 -6.67 -8.16 -8.88
N VAL A 45 -7.42 -8.07 -7.79
CA VAL A 45 -6.99 -7.34 -6.59
C VAL A 45 -6.24 -8.24 -5.61
N LEU A 46 -5.05 -7.80 -5.19
CA LEU A 46 -4.24 -8.43 -4.15
C LEU A 46 -4.16 -7.52 -2.92
N ALA A 47 -4.33 -8.11 -1.74
CA ALA A 47 -4.05 -7.47 -0.47
C ALA A 47 -2.89 -8.17 0.23
N VAL A 48 -1.94 -7.41 0.79
CA VAL A 48 -0.80 -7.99 1.52
C VAL A 48 -1.22 -8.78 2.76
N GLY A 49 -2.35 -8.46 3.39
CA GLY A 49 -2.79 -9.10 4.62
C GLY A 49 -4.22 -8.71 5.05
N PRO A 50 -4.73 -9.29 6.15
CA PRO A 50 -6.15 -9.25 6.51
C PRO A 50 -6.70 -7.83 6.68
N ARG A 51 -5.95 -6.95 7.36
CA ARG A 51 -6.39 -5.55 7.56
C ARG A 51 -6.57 -4.79 6.24
N THR A 52 -5.71 -5.07 5.26
CA THR A 52 -5.79 -4.44 3.93
C THR A 52 -6.97 -5.00 3.15
N LYS A 53 -7.20 -6.32 3.26
CA LYS A 53 -8.38 -6.97 2.69
C LYS A 53 -9.68 -6.37 3.25
N ASP A 54 -9.80 -6.28 4.57
CA ASP A 54 -10.99 -5.72 5.22
C ASP A 54 -11.25 -4.27 4.77
N ALA A 55 -10.18 -3.48 4.58
CA ALA A 55 -10.30 -2.11 4.09
C ALA A 55 -10.83 -2.03 2.65
N LEU A 56 -10.41 -2.95 1.77
CA LEU A 56 -10.91 -3.03 0.38
C LEU A 56 -12.36 -3.50 0.35
N GLU A 57 -12.70 -4.52 1.14
CA GLU A 57 -14.05 -5.08 1.19
C GLU A 57 -15.07 -4.09 1.75
N LYS A 58 -14.67 -3.23 2.70
CA LYS A 58 -15.50 -2.09 3.16
C LYS A 58 -15.84 -1.10 2.05
N GLU A 59 -15.01 -1.00 1.02
CA GLU A 59 -15.24 -0.16 -0.16
C GLU A 59 -15.91 -0.96 -1.30
N ASN A 60 -16.44 -2.14 -1.00
CA ASN A 60 -17.06 -3.07 -1.95
C ASN A 60 -16.11 -3.53 -3.08
N VAL A 61 -14.82 -3.68 -2.77
CA VAL A 61 -13.81 -4.26 -3.65
C VAL A 61 -13.45 -5.66 -3.18
N LYS A 62 -13.66 -6.66 -4.04
CA LYS A 62 -13.34 -8.05 -3.75
C LYS A 62 -11.84 -8.30 -3.89
N VAL A 63 -11.23 -8.91 -2.87
CA VAL A 63 -9.83 -9.36 -2.94
C VAL A 63 -9.77 -10.78 -3.52
N ALA A 64 -8.98 -10.96 -4.59
CA ALA A 64 -8.79 -12.25 -5.24
C ALA A 64 -7.73 -13.09 -4.54
N TYR A 65 -6.61 -12.47 -4.14
CA TYR A 65 -5.51 -13.17 -3.49
C TYR A 65 -4.96 -12.40 -2.28
N MET A 66 -4.51 -13.18 -1.30
CA MET A 66 -3.77 -12.69 -0.13
C MET A 66 -2.63 -13.69 0.15
N PRO A 67 -1.39 -13.24 0.34
CA PRO A 67 -0.28 -14.15 0.60
C PRO A 67 -0.39 -14.74 2.01
N GLN A 68 0.24 -15.89 2.24
CA GLN A 68 0.38 -16.45 3.59
C GLN A 68 1.37 -15.64 4.44
N ARG A 69 2.44 -15.15 3.79
CA ARG A 69 3.42 -14.23 4.38
C ARG A 69 3.03 -12.80 4.05
N TYR A 70 2.57 -12.02 5.04
CA TYR A 70 2.09 -10.64 4.83
C TYR A 70 3.25 -9.65 4.58
N SER A 71 3.87 -9.75 3.41
CA SER A 71 5.07 -9.00 3.02
C SER A 71 5.20 -8.88 1.50
N SER A 72 6.09 -8.02 1.01
CA SER A 72 6.43 -7.91 -0.42
C SER A 72 6.89 -9.23 -1.02
N VAL A 73 7.69 -10.02 -0.28
CA VAL A 73 8.13 -11.36 -0.70
C VAL A 73 6.93 -12.29 -0.89
N GLY A 74 5.98 -12.29 0.04
CA GLY A 74 4.78 -13.11 -0.08
C GLY A 74 3.91 -12.73 -1.28
N ILE A 75 3.83 -11.45 -1.63
CA ILE A 75 3.20 -11.02 -2.88
C ILE A 75 3.93 -11.58 -4.10
N GLY A 76 5.27 -11.54 -4.12
CA GLY A 76 6.07 -12.16 -5.19
C GLY A 76 5.83 -13.67 -5.31
N GLU A 77 5.69 -14.39 -4.20
CA GLU A 77 5.34 -15.82 -4.19
C GLU A 77 3.96 -16.09 -4.81
N VAL A 78 2.98 -15.21 -4.57
CA VAL A 78 1.66 -15.29 -5.21
C VAL A 78 1.80 -15.11 -6.72
N PHE A 79 2.49 -14.07 -7.18
CA PHE A 79 2.67 -13.82 -8.62
C PHE A 79 3.42 -14.94 -9.35
N THR A 80 4.42 -15.54 -8.69
CA THR A 80 5.15 -16.69 -9.25
C THR A 80 4.21 -17.87 -9.52
N LYS A 81 3.21 -18.10 -8.66
CA LYS A 81 2.20 -19.16 -8.85
C LYS A 81 1.15 -18.82 -9.90
N LEU A 82 0.90 -17.53 -10.15
CA LEU A 82 -0.06 -17.06 -11.15
C LEU A 82 0.51 -17.05 -12.57
N ASN A 83 1.83 -17.23 -12.74
CA ASN A 83 2.52 -17.17 -14.04
C ASN A 83 2.20 -15.89 -14.83
N ALA A 84 2.24 -14.74 -14.14
CA ALA A 84 1.76 -13.45 -14.64
C ALA A 84 2.80 -12.66 -15.44
N VAL A 85 3.73 -13.32 -16.13
CA VAL A 85 4.79 -12.65 -16.91
C VAL A 85 4.15 -11.77 -18.00
N GLY A 86 4.66 -10.55 -18.17
CA GLY A 86 4.19 -9.55 -19.13
C GLY A 86 2.92 -8.82 -18.72
N LYS A 87 2.37 -9.09 -17.52
CA LYS A 87 1.16 -8.46 -17.01
C LYS A 87 1.45 -7.12 -16.34
N LYS A 88 0.46 -6.23 -16.40
CA LYS A 88 0.54 -4.90 -15.81
C LYS A 88 0.03 -4.90 -14.38
N VAL A 89 0.81 -4.30 -13.48
CA VAL A 89 0.50 -4.19 -12.06
C VAL A 89 0.51 -2.73 -11.67
N ILE A 90 -0.55 -2.29 -10.99
CA ILE A 90 -0.57 -1.00 -10.32
C ILE A 90 -0.46 -1.18 -8.81
N VAL A 91 0.40 -0.37 -8.18
CA VAL A 91 0.65 -0.40 -6.74
C VAL A 91 0.34 0.98 -6.13
N PRO A 92 -0.85 1.19 -5.54
CA PRO A 92 -1.12 2.38 -4.76
C PRO A 92 -0.34 2.37 -3.44
N ARG A 93 0.52 3.36 -3.24
CA ARG A 93 1.46 3.42 -2.10
C ARG A 93 1.81 4.82 -1.66
N SER A 94 2.49 4.94 -0.52
CA SER A 94 3.09 6.21 -0.07
C SER A 94 4.45 6.45 -0.73
N GLY A 95 4.89 7.71 -0.72
CA GLY A 95 6.24 8.13 -1.13
C GLY A 95 7.35 7.39 -0.36
N ALA A 96 7.18 7.18 0.94
CA ALA A 96 8.24 6.66 1.81
C ALA A 96 8.44 5.14 1.83
N SER A 97 7.72 4.35 1.02
CA SER A 97 8.02 2.91 0.99
C SER A 97 9.32 2.63 0.22
N THR A 98 9.95 1.48 0.42
CA THR A 98 11.15 1.14 -0.36
C THR A 98 10.78 0.73 -1.80
N PRO A 99 11.71 0.82 -2.78
CA PRO A 99 11.46 0.34 -4.15
C PRO A 99 11.39 -1.20 -4.26
N PHE A 100 11.65 -1.91 -3.17
CA PHE A 100 11.83 -3.37 -3.16
C PHE A 100 10.69 -4.17 -3.80
N LEU A 101 9.42 -3.82 -3.55
CA LEU A 101 8.30 -4.55 -4.15
C LEU A 101 8.30 -4.39 -5.68
N LYS A 102 8.54 -3.17 -6.17
CA LYS A 102 8.59 -2.89 -7.61
C LYS A 102 9.69 -3.72 -8.27
N GLU A 103 10.91 -3.62 -7.74
CA GLU A 103 12.06 -4.38 -8.27
C GLU A 103 11.84 -5.89 -8.23
N LEU A 104 11.20 -6.40 -7.17
CA LEU A 104 10.86 -7.82 -7.05
C LEU A 104 9.88 -8.26 -8.14
N LEU A 105 8.81 -7.50 -8.37
CA LEU A 105 7.80 -7.82 -9.36
C LEU A 105 8.32 -7.65 -10.79
N GLU A 106 9.13 -6.63 -11.05
CA GLU A 106 9.81 -6.44 -12.35
C GLU A 106 10.76 -7.60 -12.65
N LYS A 107 11.47 -8.13 -11.64
CA LYS A 107 12.31 -9.34 -11.81
C LYS A 107 11.51 -10.60 -12.13
N ILE A 108 10.23 -10.66 -11.74
CA ILE A 108 9.30 -11.72 -12.13
C ILE A 108 8.80 -11.51 -13.58
N GLY A 109 9.04 -10.33 -14.17
CA GLY A 109 8.65 -9.98 -15.53
C GLY A 109 7.32 -9.23 -15.61
N LEU A 110 6.89 -8.57 -14.53
CA LEU A 110 5.69 -7.73 -14.49
C LEU A 110 6.03 -6.28 -14.89
N ASP A 111 5.10 -5.60 -15.54
CA ASP A 111 5.17 -4.16 -15.78
C ASP A 111 4.52 -3.40 -14.62
N VAL A 112 5.32 -2.71 -13.80
CA VAL A 112 4.87 -2.18 -12.51
C VAL A 112 4.79 -0.65 -12.53
N THR A 113 3.57 -0.15 -12.37
CA THR A 113 3.28 1.27 -12.16
C THR A 113 3.00 1.55 -10.68
N GLU A 114 3.76 2.46 -10.09
CA GLU A 114 3.50 2.93 -8.72
C GLU A 114 2.65 4.19 -8.72
N LEU A 115 1.53 4.16 -7.99
CA LEU A 115 0.67 5.32 -7.78
C LEU A 115 0.96 5.91 -6.40
N TYR A 116 1.69 7.03 -6.38
CA TYR A 116 2.05 7.75 -5.16
C TYR A 116 0.84 8.55 -4.64
N LEU A 117 0.29 8.13 -3.50
CA LEU A 117 -0.94 8.70 -2.93
C LEU A 117 -0.67 9.92 -2.04
N TYR A 118 0.46 9.93 -1.35
CA TYR A 118 0.87 10.98 -0.42
C TYR A 118 2.35 10.83 -0.09
N ASP A 119 2.96 11.92 0.35
CA ASP A 119 4.32 11.92 0.87
C ASP A 119 4.30 11.74 2.41
N VAL A 120 5.27 11.00 2.95
CA VAL A 120 5.40 10.85 4.41
C VAL A 120 6.37 11.92 4.90
N CYS A 121 5.83 12.97 5.49
CA CYS A 121 6.66 13.97 6.15
C CYS A 121 6.90 13.57 7.61
N THR A 122 8.15 13.70 8.07
CA THR A 122 8.45 13.71 9.50
C THR A 122 7.69 14.84 10.18
N PHE A 123 7.11 14.56 11.34
CA PHE A 123 6.42 15.57 12.14
C PHE A 123 7.37 16.74 12.41
N ARG A 124 7.00 17.95 11.95
CA ARG A 124 7.88 19.13 11.97
C ARG A 124 8.04 19.74 13.36
N ASP A 125 7.07 19.51 14.25
CA ASP A 125 7.13 19.99 15.62
C ASP A 125 7.90 18.98 16.49
N THR A 126 9.14 19.33 16.81
CA THR A 126 10.03 18.50 17.64
C THR A 126 9.82 18.71 19.14
N SER A 127 8.77 19.41 19.57
CA SER A 127 8.46 19.63 21.00
C SER A 127 8.36 18.31 21.78
N GLN A 128 7.70 17.31 21.19
CA GLN A 128 7.57 15.95 21.75
C GLN A 128 8.94 15.25 21.88
N TRP A 129 9.89 15.54 20.98
CA TRP A 129 11.28 15.04 21.09
C TRP A 129 12.04 15.69 22.26
N ASN A 130 11.68 16.90 22.68
CA ASN A 130 12.30 17.53 23.86
C ASN A 130 11.80 16.88 25.15
N GLU A 131 10.49 16.64 25.24
CA GLU A 131 9.90 15.90 26.36
C GLU A 131 10.46 14.48 26.46
N PHE A 132 10.51 13.74 25.34
CA PHE A 132 11.13 12.42 25.29
C PHE A 132 12.59 12.46 25.77
N ARG A 133 13.41 13.38 25.27
CA ARG A 133 14.81 13.52 25.71
C ARG A 133 14.94 13.82 27.20
N GLN A 134 14.06 14.65 27.74
CA GLN A 134 14.03 14.96 29.16
C GLN A 134 13.67 13.72 30.00
N LEU A 135 12.59 13.02 29.66
CA LEU A 135 12.17 11.79 30.34
C LEU A 135 13.23 10.70 30.24
N PHE A 136 13.86 10.55 29.07
CA PHE A 136 14.94 9.60 28.84
C PHE A 136 16.17 9.92 29.70
N SER A 137 16.60 11.19 29.76
CA SER A 137 17.72 11.63 30.60
C SER A 137 17.47 11.46 32.11
N GLN A 138 16.20 11.41 32.52
CA GLN A 138 15.77 11.22 33.90
C GLN A 138 15.54 9.74 34.26
N ASN A 139 15.90 8.80 33.39
CA ASN A 139 15.59 7.36 33.54
C ASN A 139 14.09 7.11 33.78
N LYS A 140 13.19 7.91 33.20
CA LYS A 140 11.73 7.75 33.28
C LYS A 140 11.14 6.96 32.11
N VAL A 141 11.99 6.38 31.26
CA VAL A 141 11.60 5.58 30.10
C VAL A 141 12.19 4.18 30.27
N ASP A 142 11.35 3.22 30.62
CA ASP A 142 11.76 1.83 30.84
C ASP A 142 11.83 1.01 29.55
N GLY A 143 11.20 1.48 28.47
CA GLY A 143 11.18 0.78 27.19
C GLY A 143 10.77 1.65 26.01
N ILE A 144 11.24 1.28 24.81
CA ILE A 144 10.92 1.93 23.55
C ILE A 144 10.39 0.86 22.59
N ILE A 145 9.25 1.14 21.96
CA ILE A 145 8.62 0.23 20.99
C ILE A 145 8.63 0.91 19.62
N PHE A 146 9.20 0.21 18.64
CA PHE A 146 9.13 0.59 17.23
C PHE A 146 8.06 -0.23 16.53
N THR A 147 7.18 0.44 15.79
CA THR A 147 6.06 -0.20 15.08
C THR A 147 6.30 -0.36 13.58
N SER A 148 7.40 0.22 13.06
CA SER A 148 7.85 0.13 11.68
C SER A 148 9.35 0.39 11.57
N VAL A 149 9.98 -0.14 10.52
CA VAL A 149 11.39 0.09 10.15
C VAL A 149 11.55 1.28 9.21
#